data_AF-A0A2L2Z843-F1
#
_entry.id   AF-A0A2L2Z843-F1
#
_cell.length_a   1.000
_cell.length_b   1.000
_cell.length_c   1.000
_cell.angle_alpha   90.00
_cell.angle_beta   90.00
_cell.angle_gamma   90.00
#
_symmetry.space_group_name_H-M   'P 1'
#
loop_
_entity.id
_entity.type
_entity.pdbx_description
1 polymer ?
#
loop_
_entity_poly.entity_id
_entity_poly.type
_entity_poly.pdbx_seq_one_letter_code
_entity_poly.pdbx_strand_id
1 'polypeptide(L)' 'YDGLWKSFQIKHGRTYSASDENKRRSIWEANEKMIAMHNMEADQGLQQYRMELNKFSDITIDELRASR' A
#
# COMPACT_ATOMS: atom_id res chain seq x y z
N TYR A 1 -4.58 4.65 -12.16
CA TYR A 1 -3.46 4.78 -11.21
C TYR A 1 -3.45 6.13 -10.50
N ASP A 2 -3.41 7.28 -11.20
CA ASP A 2 -3.36 8.61 -10.54
C ASP A 2 -4.55 8.95 -9.61
N GLY A 3 -5.77 8.56 -9.97
CA GLY A 3 -6.96 8.85 -9.16
C GLY A 3 -6.99 8.11 -7.82
N LEU A 4 -6.49 6.87 -7.78
CA LEU A 4 -6.44 6.06 -6.55
C LEU A 4 -5.37 6.59 -5.59
N TRP A 5 -4.21 6.99 -6.12
CA TRP A 5 -3.15 7.63 -5.35
C TRP A 5 -3.61 8.94 -4.70
N LYS A 6 -4.28 9.82 -5.45
CA LYS A 6 -4.86 11.05 -4.89
C LYS A 6 -5.94 10.76 -3.85
N SER A 7 -6.78 9.77 -4.10
CA SER A 7 -7.81 9.35 -3.13
C SER A 7 -7.19 8.82 -1.83
N PHE A 8 -6.09 8.06 -1.93
CA PHE A 8 -5.32 7.60 -0.79
C PHE A 8 -4.69 8.76 -0.01
N GLN A 9 -4.05 9.71 -0.71
CA GLN A 9 -3.48 10.91 -0.10
C GLN A 9 -4.53 11.71 0.68
N ILE A 10 -5.70 11.93 0.09
CA ILE A 10 -6.81 12.66 0.73
C ILE A 10 -7.37 11.86 1.91
N LYS A 11 -7.64 10.56 1.72
CA LYS A 11 -8.23 9.67 2.75
C LYS A 11 -7.34 9.56 3.99
N HIS A 12 -6.03 9.57 3.81
CA HIS A 12 -5.06 9.41 4.91
C HIS A 12 -4.33 10.70 5.29
N GLY A 13 -4.68 11.85 4.70
CA GLY A 13 -4.03 13.14 4.96
C GLY A 13 -2.53 13.12 4.67
N ARG A 14 -2.09 12.37 3.66
CA ARG A 14 -0.68 12.22 3.31
C ARG A 14 -0.25 13.34 2.36
N THR A 15 0.76 14.10 2.75
CA THR A 15 1.40 15.13 1.92
C THR A 15 2.86 14.77 1.74
N TYR A 16 3.29 14.60 0.50
CA TYR A 16 4.68 14.28 0.18
C TYR A 16 5.32 15.43 -0.58
N SER A 17 6.64 15.59 -0.43
CA SER A 17 7.42 16.48 -1.28
C SER A 17 7.48 15.90 -2.69
N ALA A 18 7.74 16.73 -3.71
CA ALA A 18 7.89 16.25 -5.10
C ALA A 18 8.98 15.17 -5.26
N SER A 19 10.01 15.20 -4.42
CA SER A 19 11.08 14.19 -4.37
C SER A 19 10.62 12.87 -3.75
N ASP A 20 9.75 12.91 -2.74
CA ASP A 20 9.26 11.71 -2.06
C ASP A 20 8.03 11.11 -2.73
N GLU A 21 7.23 11.91 -3.44
CA GLU A 21 5.97 11.46 -4.05
C GLU A 21 6.20 10.28 -4.99
N ASN A 22 7.25 10.34 -5.83
CA ASN A 22 7.53 9.28 -6.79
C ASN A 22 7.93 7.97 -6.07
N LYS A 23 8.75 8.07 -5.01
CA LYS A 23 9.17 6.94 -4.20
C LYS A 23 7.99 6.32 -3.45
N ARG A 24 7.18 7.15 -2.78
CA ARG A 24 6.01 6.72 -2.00
C ARG A 24 4.92 6.14 -2.89
N ARG A 25 4.74 6.68 -4.10
CA ARG A 25 3.85 6.14 -5.12
C ARG A 25 4.28 4.75 -5.57
N SER A 26 5.56 4.53 -5.88
CA SER A 26 6.05 3.19 -6.25
C SER A 26 5.87 2.16 -5.13
N ILE A 27 6.05 2.58 -3.87
CA ILE A 27 5.81 1.70 -2.71
C ILE A 27 4.32 1.35 -2.60
N TRP A 28 3.44 2.34 -2.78
CA TRP A 28 2.00 2.16 -2.74
C TRP A 28 1.50 1.22 -3.84
N GLU A 29 1.99 1.36 -5.06
CA GLU A 29 1.65 0.46 -6.17
C GLU A 29 2.13 -0.98 -5.90
N ALA A 30 3.33 -1.15 -5.31
CA ALA A 30 3.82 -2.46 -4.92
C ALA A 30 2.95 -3.11 -3.83
N ASN A 31 2.54 -2.33 -2.83
CA ASN A 31 1.67 -2.79 -1.75
C ASN A 31 0.26 -3.13 -2.26
N GLU A 32 -0.33 -2.31 -3.14
CA GLU A 32 -1.62 -2.62 -3.76
C GLU A 32 -1.57 -3.98 -4.47
N LYS A 33 -0.52 -4.22 -5.25
CA LYS A 33 -0.35 -5.48 -5.97
C LYS A 33 -0.19 -6.67 -5.03
N MET A 34 0.57 -6.52 -3.95
CA MET A 34 0.72 -7.57 -2.94
C MET A 34 -0.62 -7.88 -2.24
N ILE A 35 -1.36 -6.85 -1.85
CA ILE A 35 -2.68 -6.99 -1.23
C ILE A 35 -3.66 -7.68 -2.18
N ALA A 36 -3.68 -7.29 -3.45
CA ALA A 36 -4.53 -7.91 -4.46
C ALA A 36 -4.21 -9.40 -4.63
N MET A 37 -2.91 -9.74 -4.67
CA MET A 37 -2.47 -11.14 -4.76
C MET A 37 -2.88 -11.94 -3.50
N HIS A 38 -2.63 -11.40 -2.31
CA HIS A 38 -3.00 -12.04 -1.05
C HIS A 38 -4.53 -12.23 -0.92
N ASN A 39 -5.31 -11.23 -1.33
CA ASN A 39 -6.77 -11.34 -1.33
C ASN A 39 -7.27 -12.37 -2.35
N MET A 40 -6.60 -12.50 -3.50
CA MET A 40 -6.91 -13.56 -4.47
C MET A 40 -6.60 -14.95 -3.91
N GLU A 41 -5.49 -15.11 -3.17
CA GLU A 41 -5.19 -16.34 -2.42
C GLU A 41 -6.22 -16.59 -1.30
N ALA A 42 -6.70 -15.55 -0.61
CA ALA A 42 -7.76 -15.65 0.39
C ALA A 42 -9.10 -16.10 -0.22
N ASP A 43 -9.47 -15.59 -1.39
CA ASP A 43 -10.64 -16.04 -2.15
C ASP A 43 -10.52 -17.50 -2.61
N GLN A 44 -9.30 -18.00 -2.79
CA GLN A 44 -9.02 -19.43 -3.04
C GLN A 44 -8.98 -20.28 -1.75
N GLY A 45 -9.17 -19.67 -0.58
CA GLY A 45 -9.10 -20.35 0.71
C GLY A 45 -7.68 -20.67 1.20
N LEU A 46 -6.64 -20.14 0.54
CA LEU A 46 -5.23 -20.32 0.92
C LEU A 46 -4.81 -19.38 2.06
N GLN A 47 -5.53 -18.28 2.24
CA GLN A 47 -5.31 -17.30 3.31
C GLN A 47 -6.58 -17.14 4.14
N GLN A 48 -6.41 -17.00 5.46
CA GLN A 48 -7.52 -16.89 6.42
C GLN A 48 -7.93 -15.44 6.71
N TYR A 49 -7.24 -14.48 6.13
CA TYR A 49 -7.49 -13.06 6.33
C TYR A 49 -7.32 -12.31 5.01
N ARG A 50 -7.92 -11.13 4.93
CA ARG A 50 -7.77 -10.21 3.81
C ARG A 50 -6.93 -9.03 4.25
N MET A 51 -6.17 -8.49 3.30
CA MET A 51 -5.44 -7.25 3.48
C MET A 51 -6.18 -6.11 2.79
N GLU A 52 -6.01 -4.89 3.28
CA GLU A 52 -6.55 -3.69 2.66
C GLU A 52 -5.49 -2.60 2.62
N LEU A 53 -5.66 -1.66 1.68
CA LEU A 53 -4.84 -0.46 1.65
C LEU A 53 -5.14 0.38 2.89
N ASN A 54 -4.16 0.53 3.77
CA ASN A 54 -4.27 1.24 5.03
C ASN A 54 -3.27 2.41 5.07
N LYS A 55 -3.22 3.15 6.18
CA LYS A 55 -2.29 4.29 6.33
C LYS A 55 -0.79 3.94 6.19
N PHE A 56 -0.44 2.66 6.21
CA PHE A 56 0.92 2.14 6.01
C PHE A 56 1.15 1.64 4.59
N SER A 57 0.20 1.82 3.67
CA SER A 57 0.37 1.40 2.28
C SER A 57 1.43 2.18 1.53
N ASP A 58 1.93 3.31 2.05
CA ASP A 58 3.10 4.03 1.54
C ASP A 58 4.44 3.58 2.16
N ILE A 59 4.42 2.56 3.02
CA ILE A 59 5.57 2.04 3.76
C ILE A 59 5.86 0.63 3.25
N THR A 60 7.13 0.32 2.96
CA THR A 60 7.51 -1.03 2.55
C THR A 60 7.46 -1.98 3.75
N ILE A 61 7.20 -3.26 3.50
CA ILE A 61 7.34 -4.30 4.54
C ILE A 61 8.74 -4.27 5.16
N ASP A 62 9.75 -3.90 4.38
CA ASP A 62 11.12 -3.73 4.84
C ASP A 62 11.25 -2.57 5.85
N GLU A 63 10.68 -1.39 5.57
CA GLU A 63 10.59 -0.29 6.55
C GLU A 63 9.75 -0.69 7.78
N LEU A 64 8.68 -1.46 7.60
CA LEU A 64 7.83 -1.94 8.69
C LEU A 64 8.56 -2.96 9.59
N ARG A 65 9.41 -3.81 8.99
CA ARG A 65 10.25 -4.78 9.71
C ARG A 65 11.49 -4.13 10.35
N ALA A 66 12.04 -3.09 9.75
CA ALA A 66 13.17 -2.33 10.27
C ALA A 66 12.81 -1.42 11.45
N SER A 67 11.52 -1.23 11.74
CA SER A 67 11.01 -0.47 12.88
C SER A 67 10.98 -1.28 14.19
N ARG A 68 11.66 -2.43 14.27
CA ARG A 68 11.62 -3.37 15.40
C ARG A 68 12.82 -3.23 16.33
#